data_AF-A0A1Y0HNP9-F1
#
_entry.id   AF-A0A1Y0HNP9-F1
#
_cell.length_a   1.000
_cell.length_b   1.000
_cell.length_c   1.000
_cell.angle_alpha   90.00
_cell.angle_beta   90.00
_cell.angle_gamma   90.00
#
_symmetry.space_group_name_H-M   'P 1'
#
loop_
_entity.id
_entity.type
_entity.pdbx_description
1 polymer ?
#
loop_
_entity_poly.entity_id
_entity_poly.type
_entity_poly.pdbx_seq_one_letter_code
_entity_poly.pdbx_strand_id
1 'polypeptide(L)'
;MISLKKVTNDQNKTIVYEGMFYATNDKKALWIYEKPVAKKIYFNNTHVLIIEPELEQAIITTLDNTPNIAQLLQDAKEIAPNKYVTKFMDTTYTIFAHKDSIDKVVYRDKLDNAVEISFSNQTTNLFLDEELFRAEIPRGYDVVRE
;
A
#
# COMPACT_ATOMS: atom_id res chain seq x y z
N MET A 1 -10.87 -0.78 -3.94
CA MET A 1 -10.40 -1.91 -4.79
C MET A 1 -9.88 -3.04 -3.90
N ILE A 2 -9.91 -4.28 -4.38
CA ILE A 2 -9.31 -5.43 -3.68
C ILE A 2 -7.82 -5.49 -4.04
N SER A 3 -6.98 -5.79 -3.05
CA SER A 3 -5.54 -5.97 -3.21
C SER A 3 -5.11 -7.35 -2.72
N LEU A 4 -4.29 -8.04 -3.52
CA LEU A 4 -3.63 -9.28 -3.15
C LEU A 4 -2.12 -9.07 -3.25
N LYS A 5 -1.42 -9.08 -2.11
CA LYS A 5 0.05 -8.93 -2.06
C LYS A 5 0.69 -10.28 -1.81
N LYS A 6 1.55 -10.74 -2.73
CA LYS A 6 2.39 -11.92 -2.58
C LYS A 6 3.81 -11.49 -2.29
N VAL A 7 4.40 -12.08 -1.27
CA VAL A 7 5.83 -11.93 -0.95
C VAL A 7 6.45 -13.32 -1.04
N THR A 8 7.40 -13.48 -1.97
CA THR A 8 8.09 -14.74 -2.23
C THR A 8 9.57 -14.57 -1.97
N ASN A 9 10.13 -15.41 -1.09
CA ASN A 9 11.56 -15.39 -0.78
C ASN A 9 12.37 -16.24 -1.77
N ASP A 10 13.70 -16.23 -1.60
CA ASP A 10 14.67 -17.00 -2.38
C ASP A 10 14.45 -18.54 -2.34
N GLN A 11 13.81 -19.04 -1.29
CA GLN A 11 13.44 -20.45 -1.13
C GLN A 11 12.07 -20.80 -1.75
N ASN A 12 11.47 -19.90 -2.54
CA ASN A 12 10.11 -20.01 -3.10
C ASN A 12 8.99 -20.15 -2.05
N LYS A 13 9.24 -19.82 -0.78
CA LYS A 13 8.18 -19.72 0.23
C LYS A 13 7.42 -18.42 0.01
N THR A 14 6.09 -18.52 -0.01
CA THR A 14 5.22 -17.39 -0.32
C THR A 14 4.25 -17.12 0.81
N ILE A 15 4.14 -15.85 1.21
CA ILE A 15 3.08 -15.34 2.07
C ILE A 15 2.14 -14.49 1.22
N VAL A 16 0.84 -14.71 1.36
CA VAL A 16 -0.20 -13.97 0.64
C VAL A 16 -0.98 -13.12 1.63
N TYR A 17 -1.03 -11.83 1.36
CA TYR A 17 -1.82 -10.86 2.08
C TYR A 17 -3.04 -10.48 1.24
N GLU A 18 -4.18 -10.38 1.89
CA GLU A 18 -5.44 -9.99 1.27
C GLU A 18 -5.95 -8.72 1.95
N GLY A 19 -6.53 -7.82 1.17
CA GLY A 19 -6.96 -6.55 1.70
C GLY A 19 -7.73 -5.66 0.73
N MET A 20 -8.07 -4.48 1.21
CA MET A 20 -8.74 -3.42 0.46
C MET A 20 -7.86 -2.17 0.42
N PHE A 21 -7.89 -1.48 -0.71
CA PHE A 21 -7.18 -0.23 -0.90
C PHE A 21 -8.16 0.86 -1.37
N TYR A 22 -8.02 2.03 -0.75
CA TYR A 22 -8.75 3.25 -1.05
C TYR A 22 -7.74 4.39 -1.18
N ALA A 23 -7.92 5.22 -2.19
CA ALA A 23 -7.08 6.39 -2.41
C ALA A 23 -7.90 7.51 -3.01
N THR A 24 -7.49 8.74 -2.74
CA THR A 24 -8.10 9.96 -3.22
C THR A 24 -7.09 10.80 -3.99
N ASN A 25 -7.58 11.79 -4.74
CA ASN A 25 -6.72 12.72 -5.47
C ASN A 25 -5.98 13.70 -4.52
N ASP A 26 -6.45 13.91 -3.29
CA ASP A 26 -5.80 14.72 -2.26
C ASP A 26 -4.75 13.94 -1.44
N LYS A 27 -4.18 12.88 -2.02
CA LYS A 27 -3.08 12.06 -1.47
C LYS A 27 -3.39 11.35 -0.15
N LYS A 28 -4.66 11.26 0.25
CA LYS A 28 -5.07 10.36 1.33
C LYS A 28 -5.17 8.94 0.77
N ALA A 29 -4.74 7.96 1.55
CA ALA A 29 -4.94 6.56 1.23
C ALA A 29 -5.20 5.74 2.49
N LEU A 30 -5.95 4.67 2.33
CA LEU A 30 -6.18 3.67 3.35
C LEU A 30 -5.92 2.29 2.75
N TRP A 31 -5.02 1.56 3.38
CA TRP A 31 -4.84 0.13 3.15
C TRP A 31 -5.37 -0.65 4.35
N ILE A 32 -6.29 -1.58 4.10
CA ILE A 32 -6.80 -2.51 5.09
C ILE A 32 -6.29 -3.89 4.70
N TYR A 33 -5.47 -4.51 5.54
CA TYR A 33 -5.12 -5.92 5.42
C TYR A 33 -6.02 -6.73 6.35
N GLU A 34 -6.62 -7.79 5.81
CA GLU A 34 -7.48 -8.72 6.56
C GLU A 34 -6.78 -10.05 6.82
N LYS A 35 -5.85 -10.44 5.93
CA LYS A 35 -5.08 -11.69 6.04
C LYS A 35 -3.61 -11.48 5.71
N PRO A 36 -2.70 -12.30 6.27
CA PRO A 36 -2.96 -13.26 7.34
C PRO A 36 -3.08 -12.60 8.73
N VAL A 37 -2.67 -11.33 8.85
CA VAL A 37 -2.69 -10.54 10.08
C VAL A 37 -3.44 -9.25 9.77
N ALA A 38 -4.37 -8.88 10.64
CA ALA A 38 -5.17 -7.68 10.45
C ALA A 38 -4.31 -6.43 10.73
N LYS A 39 -4.33 -5.47 9.81
CA LYS A 39 -3.80 -4.12 10.07
C LYS A 39 -4.37 -3.07 9.13
N LYS A 40 -4.35 -1.83 9.58
CA LYS A 40 -4.76 -0.66 8.78
C LYS A 40 -3.60 0.30 8.64
N ILE A 41 -3.39 0.81 7.43
CA ILE A 41 -2.35 1.78 7.12
C ILE A 41 -3.03 3.01 6.53
N TYR A 42 -2.98 4.10 7.27
CA TYR A 42 -3.51 5.39 6.87
C TYR A 42 -2.37 6.26 6.38
N PHE A 43 -2.53 6.80 5.19
CA PHE A 43 -1.59 7.76 4.60
C PHE A 43 -2.28 9.12 4.50
N ASN A 44 -1.57 10.16 4.93
CA ASN A 44 -1.93 11.53 4.64
C ASN A 44 -0.69 12.27 4.09
N ASN A 45 -0.79 13.58 3.89
CA ASN A 45 0.27 14.39 3.27
C ASN A 45 1.62 14.38 4.00
N THR A 46 1.66 14.01 5.28
CA THR A 46 2.86 14.19 6.11
C THR A 46 3.24 12.95 6.90
N HIS A 47 2.27 12.12 7.26
CA HIS A 47 2.47 10.98 8.16
C HIS A 47 1.78 9.72 7.63
N VAL A 48 2.30 8.60 8.09
CA VAL A 48 1.69 7.27 7.98
C VAL A 48 1.35 6.79 9.38
N LEU A 49 0.10 6.38 9.60
CA LEU A 49 -0.30 5.68 10.82
C LEU A 49 -0.61 4.23 10.48
N ILE A 50 0.08 3.31 11.15
CA ILE A 50 -0.17 1.88 11.07
C ILE A 50 -0.83 1.45 12.36
N ILE A 51 -1.98 0.78 12.28
CA ILE A 51 -2.68 0.18 13.42
C ILE A 51 -2.60 -1.33 13.26
N GLU A 52 -2.00 -2.01 14.22
CA GLU A 52 -1.84 -3.47 14.28
C GLU A 52 -2.61 -4.02 15.49
N PRO A 53 -3.91 -4.34 15.33
CA PRO A 53 -4.76 -4.72 16.46
C PRO A 53 -4.30 -5.94 17.25
N GLU A 54 -3.72 -6.94 16.58
CA GLU A 54 -3.23 -8.16 17.22
C GLU A 54 -2.03 -7.92 18.16
N LEU A 55 -1.31 -6.81 17.95
CA LEU A 55 -0.19 -6.40 18.80
C LEU A 55 -0.58 -5.31 19.79
N GLU A 56 -1.85 -4.85 19.76
CA GLU A 56 -2.32 -3.68 20.49
C GLU A 56 -1.37 -2.48 20.29
N GLN A 57 -0.94 -2.24 19.04
CA GLN A 57 0.07 -1.24 18.71
C GLN A 57 -0.38 -0.30 17.59
N ALA A 58 0.04 0.96 17.71
CA ALA A 58 -0.02 1.96 16.67
C ALA A 58 1.37 2.54 16.40
N ILE A 59 1.76 2.60 15.13
CA ILE A 59 3.06 3.13 14.68
C ILE A 59 2.81 4.40 13.87
N ILE A 60 3.45 5.49 14.27
CA ILE A 60 3.44 6.77 13.55
C ILE A 60 4.81 6.96 12.91
N THR A 61 4.84 7.08 11.59
CA THR A 61 6.07 7.31 10.80
C THR A 61 5.81 8.35 9.69
N THR A 62 6.83 8.72 8.92
CA THR A 62 6.72 9.69 7.82
C THR A 62 6.71 9.01 6.45
N LEU A 63 6.32 9.76 5.42
CA LEU A 63 6.37 9.31 4.03
C LEU A 63 7.80 9.10 3.51
N ASP A 64 8.81 9.71 4.15
CA ASP A 64 10.22 9.58 3.73
C ASP A 64 10.72 8.14 3.87
N ASN A 65 10.16 7.39 4.82
CA ASN A 65 10.54 6.01 5.12
C ASN A 65 9.54 4.97 4.60
N THR A 66 8.34 5.39 4.19
CA THR A 66 7.25 4.48 3.83
C THR A 66 6.71 4.77 2.42
N PRO A 67 6.81 3.82 1.47
CA PRO A 67 6.29 4.01 0.13
C PRO A 67 4.76 4.13 0.14
N ASN A 68 4.24 5.25 -0.36
CA ASN A 68 2.82 5.42 -0.62
C ASN A 68 2.49 4.98 -2.06
N ILE A 69 1.80 3.85 -2.23
CA ILE A 69 1.44 3.33 -3.56
C ILE A 69 0.62 4.35 -4.37
N ALA A 70 -0.26 5.14 -3.75
CA ALA A 70 -1.03 6.15 -4.49
C ALA A 70 -0.10 7.20 -5.13
N GLN A 71 0.92 7.63 -4.40
CA GLN A 71 1.93 8.55 -4.92
C GLN A 71 2.81 7.89 -5.99
N LEU A 72 3.22 6.64 -5.76
CA LEU A 72 4.02 5.88 -6.73
C LEU A 72 3.30 5.73 -8.08
N LEU A 73 1.99 5.52 -8.05
CA LEU A 73 1.16 5.45 -9.25
C LEU A 73 1.07 6.80 -9.97
N GLN A 74 1.00 7.92 -9.24
CA GLN A 74 1.00 9.27 -9.82
C GLN A 74 2.35 9.64 -10.45
N ASP A 75 3.46 9.23 -9.82
CA ASP A 75 4.82 9.59 -10.24
C ASP A 75 5.37 8.65 -11.33
N ALA A 76 4.65 7.58 -11.67
CA ALA A 76 5.11 6.55 -12.60
C ALA A 76 5.21 7.05 -14.03
N LYS A 77 6.36 6.74 -14.67
CA LYS A 77 6.63 7.08 -16.06
C LYS A 77 6.41 5.87 -16.94
N GLU A 78 5.68 6.03 -18.02
CA GLU A 78 5.51 4.98 -19.03
C GLU A 78 6.84 4.69 -19.71
N ILE A 79 7.20 3.40 -19.81
CA ILE A 79 8.43 2.95 -20.48
C ILE A 79 8.16 2.00 -21.65
N ALA A 80 6.95 1.44 -21.71
CA ALA A 80 6.42 0.62 -22.79
C ALA A 80 4.88 0.64 -22.65
N PRO A 81 4.13 0.26 -23.70
CA PRO A 81 2.68 0.19 -23.62
C PRO A 81 2.25 -0.59 -22.37
N ASN A 82 1.36 -0.01 -21.57
CA ASN A 82 0.79 -0.65 -20.37
C ASN A 82 1.81 -0.95 -19.26
N LYS A 83 3.02 -0.38 -19.33
CA LYS A 83 4.11 -0.62 -18.37
C LYS A 83 4.76 0.69 -17.93
N TYR A 84 4.69 0.94 -16.63
CA TYR A 84 5.20 2.15 -16.00
C TYR A 84 6.25 1.80 -14.96
N VAL A 85 7.18 2.72 -14.73
CA VAL A 85 8.22 2.58 -13.72
C VAL A 85 8.31 3.84 -12.88
N THR A 86 8.45 3.64 -11.57
CA THR A 86 8.78 4.68 -10.61
C THR A 86 9.85 4.19 -9.64
N LYS A 87 10.41 5.09 -8.86
CA LYS A 87 11.41 4.79 -7.84
C LYS A 87 11.04 5.46 -6.54
N PHE A 88 11.30 4.75 -5.45
CA PHE A 88 11.27 5.31 -4.11
C PHE A 88 12.46 4.77 -3.35
N MET A 89 13.30 5.70 -2.87
CA MET A 89 14.65 5.39 -2.39
C MET A 89 15.40 4.55 -3.44
N ASP A 90 16.00 3.45 -3.02
CA ASP A 90 16.76 2.54 -3.90
C ASP A 90 15.88 1.46 -4.57
N THR A 91 14.57 1.45 -4.30
CA THR A 91 13.64 0.45 -4.82
C THR A 91 12.99 0.93 -6.10
N THR A 92 13.06 0.10 -7.15
CA THR A 92 12.36 0.33 -8.42
C THR A 92 11.05 -0.45 -8.44
N TYR A 93 9.95 0.25 -8.71
CA TYR A 93 8.61 -0.31 -8.83
C TYR A 93 8.22 -0.37 -10.29
N THR A 94 7.76 -1.53 -10.75
CA THR A 94 7.17 -1.69 -12.08
C THR A 94 5.68 -1.88 -11.93
N ILE A 95 4.91 -1.01 -12.58
CA ILE A 95 3.45 -1.03 -12.59
C ILE A 95 3.00 -1.53 -13.96
N PHE A 96 2.13 -2.53 -13.96
CA PHE A 96 1.42 -2.99 -15.14
C PHE A 96 -0.02 -2.51 -15.03
N ALA A 97 -0.50 -1.83 -16.08
CA ALA A 97 -1.86 -1.32 -16.16
C ALA A 97 -2.47 -1.76 -17.48
N HIS A 98 -3.78 -1.91 -17.52
CA HIS A 98 -4.51 -2.22 -18.74
C HIS A 98 -5.69 -1.27 -18.87
N LYS A 99 -5.66 -0.45 -19.93
CA LYS A 99 -6.62 0.65 -20.13
C LYS A 99 -6.61 1.60 -18.91
N ASP A 100 -7.73 1.67 -18.19
CA ASP A 100 -7.97 2.59 -17.08
C ASP A 100 -7.80 1.92 -15.70
N SER A 101 -7.27 0.69 -15.65
CA SER A 101 -7.09 -0.07 -14.42
C SER A 101 -5.65 -0.54 -14.23
N ILE A 102 -5.23 -0.65 -12.97
CA ILE A 102 -3.89 -1.13 -12.61
C ILE A 102 -3.96 -2.64 -12.39
N ASP A 103 -3.26 -3.45 -13.18
CA ASP A 103 -3.29 -4.90 -12.99
C ASP A 103 -2.47 -5.29 -11.76
N LYS A 104 -1.21 -4.85 -11.73
CA LYS A 104 -0.29 -5.17 -10.63
C LYS A 104 0.90 -4.24 -10.51
N VAL A 105 1.50 -4.23 -9.32
CA VAL A 105 2.77 -3.59 -9.01
C VAL A 105 3.76 -4.65 -8.55
N VAL A 106 4.96 -4.65 -9.13
CA VAL A 106 6.04 -5.58 -8.76
C VAL A 106 7.30 -4.83 -8.35
N TYR A 107 7.98 -5.32 -7.33
CA TYR A 107 9.27 -4.81 -6.85
C TYR A 107 10.01 -5.87 -6.05
N ARG A 108 11.27 -5.58 -5.71
CA ARG A 108 12.06 -6.34 -4.72
C ARG A 108 12.18 -5.53 -3.45
N ASP A 109 11.91 -6.15 -2.30
CA ASP A 109 12.07 -5.47 -1.01
C ASP A 109 13.54 -5.43 -0.55
N LYS A 110 13.81 -4.80 0.61
CA LYS A 110 15.18 -4.67 1.15
C LYS A 110 15.84 -6.01 1.51
N LEU A 111 15.06 -7.09 1.63
CA LEU A 111 15.53 -8.45 1.90
C LEU A 111 15.62 -9.28 0.61
N ASP A 112 15.51 -8.63 -0.55
CA ASP A 112 15.51 -9.25 -1.87
C ASP A 112 14.35 -10.23 -2.12
N ASN A 113 13.25 -10.11 -1.37
CA ASN A 113 12.05 -10.87 -1.67
C ASN A 113 11.36 -10.29 -2.90
N ALA A 114 10.81 -11.17 -3.75
CA ALA A 114 9.94 -10.76 -4.84
C ALA A 114 8.57 -10.38 -4.28
N VAL A 115 8.12 -9.16 -4.55
CA VAL A 115 6.80 -8.67 -4.14
C VAL A 115 5.95 -8.39 -5.37
N GLU A 116 4.74 -8.95 -5.38
CA GLU A 116 3.70 -8.65 -6.36
C GLU A 116 2.43 -8.21 -5.64
N ILE A 117 1.87 -7.07 -6.01
CA ILE A 117 0.58 -6.58 -5.54
C ILE A 117 -0.36 -6.55 -6.72
N SER A 118 -1.34 -7.45 -6.74
CA SER A 118 -2.37 -7.51 -7.78
C SER A 118 -3.64 -6.80 -7.31
N PHE A 119 -4.30 -6.08 -8.21
CA PHE A 119 -5.53 -5.37 -7.90
C PHE A 119 -6.70 -5.90 -8.72
N SER A 120 -7.86 -5.99 -8.07
CA SER A 120 -9.11 -6.42 -8.72
C SER A 120 -10.28 -5.59 -8.20
N ASN A 121 -11.42 -5.67 -8.91
CA ASN A 121 -12.63 -4.93 -8.57
C ASN A 121 -12.36 -3.44 -8.34
N GLN A 122 -11.63 -2.84 -9.29
CA GLN A 122 -11.30 -1.43 -9.25
C GLN A 122 -12.49 -0.59 -9.69
N THR A 123 -12.76 0.43 -8.89
CA THR A 123 -13.78 1.44 -9.15
C THR A 123 -13.15 2.80 -8.92
N THR A 124 -13.41 3.73 -9.84
CA THR A 124 -12.87 5.09 -9.82
C THR A 124 -14.02 6.10 -9.77
N ASN A 125 -13.71 7.36 -9.43
CA ASN A 125 -14.68 8.45 -9.34
C ASN A 125 -15.86 8.18 -8.37
N LEU A 126 -15.64 7.34 -7.37
CA LEU A 126 -16.58 7.15 -6.27
C LEU A 126 -16.39 8.24 -5.21
N PHE A 127 -17.49 8.67 -4.62
CA PHE A 127 -17.44 9.46 -3.40
C PHE A 127 -16.93 8.56 -2.26
N LEU A 128 -15.86 9.00 -1.60
CA LEU A 128 -15.32 8.39 -0.39
C LEU A 128 -15.47 9.39 0.75
N ASP A 129 -16.14 8.98 1.82
CA ASP A 129 -16.32 9.82 3.01
C ASP A 129 -14.96 10.12 3.64
N GLU A 130 -14.74 11.37 4.07
CA GLU A 130 -13.52 11.74 4.77
C GLU A 130 -13.34 10.98 6.09
N GLU A 131 -14.44 10.53 6.72
CA GLU A 131 -14.40 9.65 7.90
C GLU A 131 -13.61 8.37 7.64
N LEU A 132 -13.63 7.85 6.40
CA LEU A 132 -12.87 6.64 6.05
C LEU A 132 -11.37 6.80 6.28
N PHE A 133 -10.84 8.02 6.14
CA PHE A 133 -9.41 8.32 6.24
C PHE A 133 -9.01 8.88 7.61
N ARG A 134 -9.97 9.09 8.52
CA ARG A 134 -9.67 9.44 9.91
C ARG A 134 -9.27 8.19 10.67
N ALA A 135 -8.04 8.22 11.17
CA ALA A 135 -7.49 7.12 11.93
C ALA A 135 -7.68 7.36 13.43
N GLU A 136 -8.25 6.39 14.12
CA GLU A 136 -8.45 6.41 15.56
C GLU A 136 -7.59 5.32 16.20
N ILE A 137 -6.70 5.73 17.10
CA ILE A 137 -5.88 4.79 17.88
C ILE A 137 -6.74 4.28 19.04
N PRO A 138 -7.01 2.97 19.14
CA PRO A 138 -7.78 2.44 20.26
C PRO A 138 -7.11 2.71 21.60
N ARG A 139 -7.93 2.94 22.63
CA ARG A 139 -7.42 3.18 23.99
C ARG A 139 -6.67 1.96 24.48
N GLY A 140 -5.47 2.19 25.05
CA GLY A 140 -4.63 1.15 25.62
C GLY A 140 -3.58 0.61 24.65
N TYR A 141 -3.62 1.01 23.38
CA TYR A 141 -2.58 0.61 22.43
C TYR A 141 -1.26 1.31 22.75
N ASP A 142 -0.16 0.59 22.57
CA ASP A 142 1.18 1.16 22.59
C ASP A 142 1.38 2.05 21.35
N VAL A 143 2.06 3.19 21.52
CA VAL A 143 2.27 4.17 20.44
C VAL A 143 3.74 4.38 20.18
N VAL A 144 4.21 3.83 19.06
CA VAL A 144 5.59 3.94 18.58
C VAL A 144 5.70 5.11 17.59
N ARG A 145 6.80 5.86 17.66
CA ARG A 145 7.10 6.97 16.75
C ARG A 145 8.48 6.74 16.14
N GLU A 146 8.56 6.75 14.81
CA GLU A 146 9.78 6.54 14.01
C GLU A 146 10.17 7.78 13.20
#